data_AF-A0A2N0NIT9-F1
#
_entry.id   AF-A0A2N0NIT9-F1
#
_cell.length_a   1.000
_cell.length_b   1.000
_cell.length_c   1.000
_cell.angle_alpha   90.00
_cell.angle_beta   90.00
_cell.angle_gamma   90.00
#
_symmetry.space_group_name_H-M   'P 1'
#
loop_
_entity.id
_entity.type
_entity.pdbx_description
1 polymer ?
#
loop_
_entity_poly.entity_id
_entity_poly.type
_entity_poly.pdbx_seq_one_letter_code
_entity_poly.pdbx_strand_id
1 'polypeptide(L)'
;MRKIRILIKKSANLSKSTPNFILHDKEIYGLKSIYDLQLENISKNIIYQSSNGNDKLKILFKIKFLQEQKRIWTAKCPGEMEFEEYRGKHCWIRDAINLLKSEDMCLCIHETKDKEDEHRIKGRGLEIIDFLTKKEIKLSANSRRKKGIIFLPQLLEGDSVHPMKWKHFIMEKGLNLRGKIPRWFKKIEREVIEDQMTRINICVERKI
;
A
#
# COMPACT_ATOMS: atom_id res chain seq x y z
N MET A 1 -1.54 -34.77 10.82
CA MET A 1 -0.30 -34.30 11.49
C MET A 1 0.39 -35.37 12.36
N ARG A 2 -0.27 -36.06 13.30
CA ARG A 2 0.38 -37.03 14.24
C ARG A 2 1.13 -38.18 13.55
N LYS A 3 0.62 -38.71 12.43
CA LYS A 3 1.27 -39.77 11.64
C LYS A 3 2.58 -39.30 10.97
N ILE A 4 2.59 -38.09 10.40
CA ILE A 4 3.78 -37.50 9.75
C ILE A 4 4.89 -37.27 10.78
N ARG A 5 4.57 -36.77 11.97
CA ARG A 5 5.58 -36.55 13.04
C ARG A 5 6.24 -37.85 13.52
N ILE A 6 5.48 -38.95 13.58
CA ILE A 6 6.05 -40.26 13.94
C ILE A 6 6.98 -40.76 12.84
N LEU A 7 6.62 -40.58 11.56
CA LEU A 7 7.49 -40.90 10.43
C LEU A 7 8.79 -40.09 10.47
N ILE A 8 8.70 -38.78 10.72
CA ILE A 8 9.86 -37.89 10.84
C ILE A 8 10.78 -38.33 11.99
N LYS A 9 10.23 -38.67 13.16
CA LYS A 9 11.02 -39.19 14.29
C LYS A 9 11.74 -40.49 13.93
N LYS A 10 11.04 -41.40 13.23
CA LYS A 10 11.63 -42.66 12.77
C LYS A 10 12.78 -42.42 11.78
N SER A 11 12.61 -41.50 10.82
CA SER A 11 13.69 -41.14 9.88
C SER A 11 14.85 -40.40 10.55
N ALA A 12 14.58 -39.69 11.64
CA ALA A 12 15.56 -39.00 12.46
C ALA A 12 16.24 -39.93 13.50
N ASN A 13 15.97 -41.24 13.52
CA ASN A 13 16.45 -42.17 14.56
C ASN A 13 16.05 -41.77 16.00
N LEU A 14 14.95 -41.02 16.16
CA LEU A 14 14.40 -40.66 17.46
C LEU A 14 13.33 -41.66 17.91
N SER A 15 13.26 -41.86 19.22
CA SER A 15 12.21 -42.67 19.83
C SER A 15 10.82 -42.05 19.57
N LYS A 16 9.77 -42.89 19.49
CA LYS A 16 8.39 -42.41 19.32
C LYS A 16 7.94 -41.53 20.50
N SER A 17 8.47 -41.78 21.70
CA SER A 17 8.20 -41.04 22.94
C SER A 17 8.93 -39.71 23.04
N THR A 18 9.94 -39.45 22.19
CA THR A 18 10.69 -38.19 22.19
C THR A 18 9.71 -37.01 22.06
N PRO A 19 9.77 -35.98 22.93
CA PRO A 19 8.89 -34.81 22.84
C PRO A 19 8.92 -34.12 21.46
N ASN A 20 7.79 -33.58 21.01
CA ASN A 20 7.70 -32.98 19.67
C ASN A 20 8.50 -31.68 19.51
N PHE A 21 8.72 -30.94 20.59
CA PHE A 21 9.45 -29.66 20.54
C PHE A 21 10.91 -29.83 20.12
N ILE A 22 11.53 -30.99 20.43
CA ILE A 22 12.91 -31.35 20.05
C ILE A 22 13.11 -31.32 18.53
N LEU A 23 12.07 -31.65 17.76
CA LEU A 23 12.14 -31.58 16.29
C LEU A 23 12.29 -30.14 15.79
N HIS A 24 11.72 -29.16 16.51
CA HIS A 24 11.74 -27.75 16.14
C HIS A 24 12.97 -27.01 16.68
N ASP A 25 13.73 -27.64 17.59
CA ASP A 25 14.94 -27.07 18.15
C ASP A 25 16.01 -26.87 17.08
N LYS A 26 16.54 -25.65 16.97
CA LYS A 26 17.48 -25.24 15.92
C LYS A 26 18.81 -25.98 15.99
N GLU A 27 19.26 -26.39 17.17
CA GLU A 27 20.53 -27.09 17.37
C GLU A 27 20.43 -28.58 17.05
N ILE A 28 19.22 -29.12 16.99
CA ILE A 28 18.98 -30.56 16.79
C ILE A 28 18.54 -30.84 15.34
N TYR A 29 17.28 -30.52 15.01
CA TYR A 29 16.72 -30.77 13.67
C TYR A 29 16.19 -29.52 12.98
N GLY A 30 15.85 -28.49 13.74
CA GLY A 30 15.39 -27.19 13.23
C GLY A 30 14.20 -27.30 12.28
N LEU A 31 13.28 -28.23 12.53
CA LEU A 31 12.16 -28.49 11.63
C LEU A 31 11.25 -27.27 11.56
N LYS A 32 11.22 -26.62 10.41
CA LYS A 32 10.31 -25.52 10.11
C LYS A 32 9.10 -26.01 9.35
N SER A 33 7.97 -25.34 9.54
CA SER A 33 6.83 -25.61 8.67
C SER A 33 7.11 -25.09 7.25
N ILE A 34 6.44 -25.66 6.25
CA ILE A 34 6.54 -25.19 4.87
C ILE A 34 6.12 -23.71 4.77
N TYR A 35 5.12 -23.30 5.57
CA TYR A 35 4.68 -21.92 5.66
C TYR A 35 5.79 -21.01 6.17
N ASP A 36 6.44 -21.37 7.28
CA ASP A 36 7.53 -20.58 7.87
C ASP A 36 8.71 -20.45 6.90
N LEU A 37 9.02 -21.51 6.15
CA LEU A 37 10.07 -21.49 5.11
C LEU A 37 9.70 -20.53 3.96
N GLN A 38 8.43 -20.51 3.55
CA GLN A 38 7.95 -19.59 2.53
C GLN A 38 8.00 -18.15 3.01
N LEU A 39 7.54 -17.89 4.24
CA LEU A 39 7.58 -16.58 4.87
C LEU A 39 9.02 -16.08 5.00
N GLU A 40 9.94 -16.93 5.48
CA GLU A 40 11.36 -16.62 5.59
C GLU A 40 11.97 -16.26 4.23
N ASN A 41 11.68 -17.04 3.19
CA ASN A 41 12.20 -16.78 1.85
C ASN A 41 11.66 -15.46 1.28
N ILE A 42 10.36 -15.19 1.41
CA ILE A 42 9.74 -13.95 0.93
C ILE A 42 10.31 -12.73 1.68
N SER A 43 10.41 -12.83 3.01
CA SER A 43 10.94 -11.77 3.87
C SER A 43 12.39 -11.44 3.51
N LYS A 44 13.24 -12.47 3.40
CA LYS A 44 14.65 -12.30 3.00
C LYS A 44 14.77 -11.65 1.62
N ASN A 45 13.98 -12.11 0.65
CA ASN A 45 14.02 -11.56 -0.70
C ASN A 45 13.63 -10.09 -0.75
N ILE A 46 12.60 -9.67 -0.02
CA ILE A 46 12.21 -8.26 0.02
C ILE A 46 13.28 -7.42 0.72
N ILE A 47 13.74 -7.83 1.91
CA ILE A 47 14.76 -7.09 2.67
C ILE A 47 16.06 -6.97 1.86
N TYR A 48 16.42 -8.03 1.13
CA TYR A 48 17.56 -8.00 0.23
C TYR A 48 17.36 -7.02 -0.93
N GLN A 49 16.17 -7.00 -1.55
CA GLN A 49 15.88 -6.05 -2.64
C GLN A 49 15.77 -4.60 -2.16
N SER A 50 15.30 -4.35 -0.94
CA SER A 50 15.06 -3.01 -0.40
C SER A 50 16.30 -2.37 0.22
N SER A 51 17.06 -3.13 1.02
CA SER A 51 18.02 -2.53 1.96
C SER A 51 19.46 -3.03 1.77
N ASN A 52 19.63 -4.34 1.56
CA ASN A 52 20.95 -4.99 1.65
C ASN A 52 21.55 -5.44 0.31
N GLY A 53 20.80 -5.34 -0.78
CA GLY A 53 21.24 -5.80 -2.10
C GLY A 53 22.09 -4.79 -2.86
N ASN A 54 22.50 -5.20 -4.06
CA ASN A 54 23.17 -4.35 -5.04
C ASN A 54 22.29 -3.13 -5.42
N ASP A 55 22.91 -1.98 -5.67
CA ASP A 55 22.25 -0.72 -6.06
C ASP A 55 21.29 -0.89 -7.25
N LYS A 56 21.64 -1.73 -8.23
CA LYS A 56 20.74 -2.04 -9.37
C LYS A 56 19.43 -2.69 -8.91
N LEU A 57 19.50 -3.60 -7.94
CA LEU A 57 18.32 -4.27 -7.40
C LEU A 57 17.46 -3.30 -6.59
N LYS A 58 18.09 -2.40 -5.82
CA LYS A 58 17.39 -1.34 -5.08
C LYS A 58 16.65 -0.40 -6.03
N ILE A 59 17.28 0.02 -7.13
CA ILE A 59 16.65 0.85 -8.16
C ILE A 59 15.46 0.12 -8.79
N LEU A 60 15.62 -1.16 -9.16
CA LEU A 60 14.53 -1.96 -9.72
C LEU A 60 13.37 -2.10 -8.73
N PHE A 61 13.67 -2.31 -7.45
CA PHE A 61 12.67 -2.37 -6.40
C PHE A 61 11.91 -1.05 -6.28
N LYS A 62 12.62 0.09 -6.20
CA LYS A 62 12.02 1.44 -6.18
C LYS A 62 11.12 1.68 -7.40
N ILE A 63 11.55 1.29 -8.60
CA ILE A 63 10.72 1.41 -9.83
C ILE A 63 9.43 0.60 -9.70
N LYS A 64 9.51 -0.66 -9.26
CA LYS A 64 8.31 -1.50 -9.10
C LYS A 64 7.39 -0.97 -8.00
N PHE A 65 7.96 -0.44 -6.92
CA PHE A 65 7.23 0.19 -5.83
C PHE A 65 6.45 1.43 -6.31
N LEU A 66 7.11 2.30 -7.09
CA LEU A 66 6.49 3.46 -7.74
C LEU A 66 5.42 3.05 -8.77
N GLN A 67 5.61 1.92 -9.48
CA GLN A 67 4.59 1.40 -10.41
C GLN A 67 3.31 0.99 -9.67
N GLU A 68 3.42 0.35 -8.51
CA GLU A 68 2.26 0.02 -7.68
C GLU A 68 1.59 1.28 -7.09
N GLN A 69 2.36 2.30 -6.68
CA GLN A 69 1.80 3.61 -6.31
C GLN A 69 1.02 4.24 -7.45
N LYS A 70 1.57 4.24 -8.67
CA LYS A 70 0.90 4.78 -9.87
C LYS A 70 -0.30 3.93 -10.32
N ARG A 71 -0.36 2.66 -9.94
CA ARG A 71 -1.50 1.78 -10.22
C ARG A 71 -2.70 2.15 -9.35
N ILE A 72 -2.48 2.38 -8.06
CA ILE A 72 -3.52 2.80 -7.10
C ILE A 72 -3.79 4.30 -7.20
N TRP A 73 -2.79 5.04 -7.68
CA TRP A 73 -2.75 6.49 -7.80
C TRP A 73 -2.94 7.16 -6.44
N THR A 74 -1.96 6.92 -5.56
CA THR A 74 -1.89 7.37 -4.17
C THR A 74 -0.60 8.15 -3.92
N ALA A 75 -0.59 9.04 -2.93
CA ALA A 75 0.65 9.63 -2.41
C ALA A 75 1.19 8.87 -1.19
N LYS A 76 0.36 8.08 -0.51
CA LYS A 76 0.77 7.20 0.60
C LYS A 76 1.77 6.14 0.17
N CYS A 77 2.58 5.70 1.14
CA CYS A 77 3.49 4.59 0.93
C CYS A 77 2.69 3.28 0.79
N PRO A 78 2.91 2.46 -0.26
CA PRO A 78 2.30 1.15 -0.39
C PRO A 78 2.63 0.23 0.79
N GLY A 79 3.76 0.46 1.46
CA GLY A 79 4.14 -0.20 2.71
C GLY A 79 3.16 0.03 3.86
N GLU A 80 2.33 1.08 3.82
CA GLU A 80 1.33 1.39 4.86
C GLU A 80 -0.08 0.94 4.45
N MET A 81 -0.39 0.95 3.15
CA MET A 81 -1.72 0.63 2.64
C MET A 81 -2.10 -0.86 2.77
N GLU A 82 -3.27 -1.16 3.33
CA GLU A 82 -3.87 -2.48 3.17
C GLU A 82 -4.29 -2.69 1.71
N PHE A 83 -3.59 -3.56 0.99
CA PHE A 83 -4.05 -3.96 -0.33
C PHE A 83 -5.04 -5.10 -0.15
N GLU A 84 -6.34 -4.83 -0.26
CA GLU A 84 -7.29 -5.93 -0.46
C GLU A 84 -6.94 -6.70 -1.73
N GLU A 85 -7.38 -7.95 -1.82
CA GLU A 85 -7.23 -8.80 -3.01
C GLU A 85 -7.83 -8.09 -4.24
N TYR A 86 -7.03 -7.27 -4.89
CA TYR A 86 -7.36 -6.67 -6.16
C TYR A 86 -7.45 -7.82 -7.17
N ARG A 87 -8.63 -8.43 -7.34
CA ARG A 87 -8.87 -9.37 -8.45
C ARG A 87 -8.43 -8.69 -9.74
N GLY A 88 -7.34 -9.18 -10.33
CA GLY A 88 -6.56 -8.55 -11.40
C GLY A 88 -5.11 -9.05 -11.42
N LYS A 89 -4.23 -8.42 -12.22
CA LYS A 89 -2.81 -8.80 -12.35
C LYS A 89 -2.14 -8.94 -10.97
N HIS A 90 -1.71 -10.15 -10.66
CA HIS A 90 -0.88 -10.49 -9.50
C HIS A 90 0.42 -9.69 -9.58
N CYS A 91 0.71 -8.93 -8.53
CA CYS A 91 2.01 -8.29 -8.37
C CYS A 91 2.66 -8.94 -7.17
N TRP A 92 3.75 -9.68 -7.43
CA TRP A 92 4.46 -10.42 -6.39
C TRP A 92 4.86 -9.51 -5.22
N ILE A 93 5.32 -8.28 -5.48
CA ILE A 93 5.73 -7.33 -4.42
C ILE A 93 4.56 -6.97 -3.52
N ARG A 94 3.39 -6.70 -4.11
CA ARG A 94 2.19 -6.34 -3.34
C ARG A 94 1.74 -7.51 -2.46
N ASP A 95 1.65 -8.69 -3.05
CA ASP A 95 1.16 -9.88 -2.36
C ASP A 95 2.15 -10.27 -1.23
N ALA A 96 3.45 -10.08 -1.48
CA ALA A 96 4.49 -10.26 -0.48
C ALA A 96 4.46 -9.19 0.63
N ILE A 97 4.19 -7.92 0.33
CA ILE A 97 3.97 -6.86 1.34
C ILE A 97 2.76 -7.18 2.21
N ASN A 98 1.66 -7.64 1.62
CA ASN A 98 0.47 -8.06 2.37
C ASN A 98 0.78 -9.21 3.33
N LEU A 99 1.55 -10.20 2.87
CA LEU A 99 1.96 -11.33 3.69
C LEU A 99 2.86 -10.89 4.86
N LEU A 100 3.74 -9.92 4.65
CA LEU A 100 4.55 -9.35 5.73
C LEU A 100 3.68 -8.62 6.76
N LYS A 101 2.66 -7.88 6.31
CA LYS A 101 1.74 -7.16 7.20
C LYS A 101 0.88 -8.08 8.06
N SER A 102 0.45 -9.23 7.54
CA SER A 102 -0.30 -10.20 8.35
C SER A 102 0.52 -10.74 9.52
N GLU A 103 1.85 -10.65 9.43
CA GLU A 103 2.81 -11.06 10.46
C GLU A 103 3.40 -9.85 11.22
N ASP A 104 2.75 -8.68 11.14
CA ASP A 104 3.16 -7.42 11.78
C ASP A 104 4.57 -6.92 11.40
N MET A 105 5.04 -7.30 10.20
CA MET A 105 6.32 -6.82 9.65
C MET A 105 6.09 -5.66 8.67
N CYS A 106 6.60 -4.48 9.03
CA CYS A 106 6.58 -3.30 8.17
C CYS A 106 7.93 -3.09 7.47
N LEU A 107 7.90 -2.83 6.17
CA LEU A 107 9.10 -2.52 5.37
C LEU A 107 9.60 -1.09 5.54
N CYS A 108 8.72 -0.18 5.95
CA CYS A 108 9.01 1.24 6.10
C CYS A 108 8.61 1.68 7.49
N ILE A 109 9.48 2.42 8.16
CA ILE A 109 9.25 2.95 9.51
C ILE A 109 9.22 4.48 9.41
N HIS A 110 8.12 5.01 8.91
CA HIS A 110 7.97 6.46 8.73
C HIS A 110 7.79 7.23 10.07
N GLU A 111 7.72 6.54 11.21
CA GLU A 111 7.56 7.15 12.54
C GLU A 111 8.89 7.61 13.17
N THR A 112 10.02 6.96 12.87
CA THR A 112 11.29 7.20 13.59
C THR A 112 12.47 7.58 12.71
N LYS A 113 12.47 7.22 11.42
CA LYS A 113 13.55 7.56 10.48
C LYS A 113 12.98 7.80 9.09
N ASP A 114 12.56 9.03 8.80
CA ASP A 114 12.50 9.51 7.41
C ASP A 114 12.42 11.05 7.38
N LYS A 115 13.58 11.70 7.53
CA LYS A 115 13.70 13.12 7.13
C LYS A 115 13.72 13.28 5.60
N GLU A 116 13.85 12.18 4.86
CA GLU A 116 13.80 12.12 3.40
C GLU A 116 12.87 11.00 2.93
N ASP A 117 11.57 11.10 3.25
CA ASP A 117 10.50 10.22 2.74
C ASP A 117 10.55 10.10 1.19
N GLU A 118 11.36 9.17 0.65
CA GLU A 118 11.45 8.94 -0.80
C GLU A 118 10.24 8.18 -1.33
N HIS A 119 9.51 7.51 -0.44
CA HIS A 119 8.37 6.67 -0.79
C HIS A 119 7.04 7.39 -0.71
N ARG A 120 6.94 8.59 -0.13
CA ARG A 120 5.71 9.39 -0.17
C ARG A 120 5.81 10.43 -1.28
N ILE A 121 4.76 10.55 -2.09
CA ILE A 121 4.72 11.62 -3.09
C ILE A 121 4.49 12.93 -2.33
N LYS A 122 5.48 13.84 -2.38
CA LYS A 122 5.39 15.14 -1.73
C LYS A 122 4.21 15.91 -2.31
N GLY A 123 3.26 16.27 -1.45
CA GLY A 123 2.17 17.16 -1.77
C GLY A 123 1.48 17.69 -0.52
N ARG A 124 0.81 18.84 -0.69
CA ARG A 124 0.17 19.56 0.41
C ARG A 124 -1.33 19.27 0.40
N GLY A 125 -1.86 18.79 1.51
CA GLY A 125 -3.30 18.61 1.74
C GLY A 125 -3.77 17.16 1.83
N LEU A 126 -5.07 16.98 2.06
CA LEU A 126 -5.71 15.67 2.20
C LEU A 126 -5.72 14.92 0.87
N GLU A 127 -5.47 13.62 0.92
CA GLU A 127 -5.57 12.76 -0.27
C GLU A 127 -7.02 12.44 -0.60
N ILE A 128 -7.35 12.39 -1.89
CA ILE A 128 -8.69 12.00 -2.35
C ILE A 128 -9.06 10.59 -1.91
N ILE A 129 -8.06 9.73 -1.72
CA ILE A 129 -8.25 8.34 -1.30
C ILE A 129 -8.95 8.24 0.06
N ASP A 130 -8.75 9.20 0.95
CA ASP A 130 -9.32 9.17 2.31
C ASP A 130 -10.85 9.38 2.30
N PHE A 131 -11.39 9.91 1.21
CA PHE A 131 -12.83 10.12 0.97
C PHE A 131 -13.47 8.98 0.16
N LEU A 132 -12.67 8.03 -0.32
CA LEU A 132 -13.15 6.97 -1.21
C LEU A 132 -13.15 5.61 -0.51
N THR A 133 -14.19 4.82 -0.79
CA THR A 133 -14.18 3.41 -0.35
C THR A 133 -13.15 2.61 -1.15
N LYS A 134 -12.65 1.51 -0.57
CA LYS A 134 -11.67 0.62 -1.21
C LYS A 134 -12.04 0.20 -2.65
N LYS A 135 -13.33 -0.09 -2.90
CA LYS A 135 -13.85 -0.41 -4.25
C LYS A 135 -13.77 0.77 -5.22
N GLU A 136 -14.05 1.98 -4.77
CA GLU A 136 -14.03 3.19 -5.59
C GLU A 136 -12.61 3.64 -5.92
N ILE A 137 -11.64 3.45 -5.01
CA ILE A 137 -10.22 3.70 -5.27
C ILE A 137 -9.78 2.93 -6.52
N LYS A 138 -10.15 1.65 -6.61
CA LYS A 138 -9.85 0.78 -7.75
C LYS A 138 -10.46 1.29 -9.06
N LEU A 139 -11.75 1.62 -9.06
CA LEU A 139 -12.46 2.08 -10.27
C LEU A 139 -12.02 3.48 -10.72
N SER A 140 -11.67 4.34 -9.76
CA SER A 140 -11.31 5.73 -10.00
C SER A 140 -9.84 5.92 -10.38
N ALA A 141 -8.94 5.00 -10.02
CA ALA A 141 -7.48 5.16 -10.19
C ALA A 141 -7.07 5.56 -11.61
N ASN A 142 -7.54 4.85 -12.64
CA ASN A 142 -7.24 5.19 -14.04
C ASN A 142 -7.78 6.58 -14.44
N SER A 143 -8.95 6.96 -13.92
CA SER A 143 -9.59 8.24 -14.20
C SER A 143 -8.84 9.40 -13.53
N ARG A 144 -8.43 9.21 -12.27
CA ARG A 144 -7.64 10.16 -11.48
C ARG A 144 -6.24 10.33 -12.08
N ARG A 145 -5.60 9.23 -12.48
CA ARG A 145 -4.30 9.24 -13.17
C ARG A 145 -4.29 10.02 -14.46
N LYS A 146 -5.25 9.77 -15.36
CA LYS A 146 -5.36 10.52 -16.63
C LYS A 146 -5.52 12.03 -16.43
N LYS A 147 -6.01 12.44 -15.26
CA LYS A 147 -6.27 13.84 -14.92
C LYS A 147 -5.23 14.44 -13.96
N GLY A 148 -4.26 13.65 -13.51
CA GLY A 148 -3.21 14.10 -12.60
C GLY A 148 -3.68 14.44 -11.19
N ILE A 149 -4.80 13.87 -10.71
CA ILE A 149 -5.44 14.28 -9.45
C ILE A 149 -5.11 13.29 -8.33
N ILE A 150 -4.45 13.76 -7.29
CA ILE A 150 -4.03 12.97 -6.11
C ILE A 150 -4.58 13.62 -4.83
N PHE A 151 -4.43 14.94 -4.71
CA PHE A 151 -4.80 15.69 -3.51
C PHE A 151 -6.11 16.47 -3.72
N LEU A 152 -6.84 16.66 -2.63
CA LEU A 152 -8.09 17.42 -2.62
C LEU A 152 -7.91 18.88 -3.04
N PRO A 153 -6.85 19.62 -2.62
CA PRO A 153 -6.65 21.00 -3.02
C PRO A 153 -6.54 21.21 -4.54
N GLN A 154 -6.22 20.17 -5.32
CA GLN A 154 -6.18 20.26 -6.78
C GLN A 154 -7.58 20.36 -7.41
N LEU A 155 -8.64 20.12 -6.63
CA LEU A 155 -10.04 20.21 -7.03
C LEU A 155 -10.75 21.43 -6.46
N LEU A 156 -10.07 22.23 -5.63
CA LEU A 156 -10.64 23.42 -5.02
C LEU A 156 -10.38 24.65 -5.89
N GLU A 157 -11.29 25.62 -5.85
CA GLU A 157 -11.07 26.95 -6.43
C GLU A 157 -10.05 27.73 -5.59
N GLY A 158 -9.57 28.89 -6.08
CA GLY A 158 -8.53 29.69 -5.44
C GLY A 158 -8.81 30.04 -3.97
N ASP A 159 -10.07 30.05 -3.58
CA ASP A 159 -10.54 30.34 -2.22
C ASP A 159 -10.42 29.14 -1.25
N SER A 160 -10.01 27.95 -1.73
CA SER A 160 -9.81 26.72 -0.94
C SER A 160 -11.05 26.20 -0.18
N VAL A 161 -12.24 26.75 -0.46
CA VAL A 161 -13.51 26.40 0.23
C VAL A 161 -14.47 25.67 -0.71
N HIS A 162 -14.50 26.06 -1.98
CA HIS A 162 -15.47 25.52 -2.95
C HIS A 162 -14.79 24.56 -3.94
N PRO A 163 -15.38 23.37 -4.19
CA PRO A 163 -14.92 22.50 -5.25
C PRO A 163 -15.20 23.15 -6.61
N MET A 164 -14.19 23.15 -7.48
CA MET A 164 -14.30 23.72 -8.81
C MET A 164 -15.32 22.93 -9.65
N LYS A 165 -16.15 23.62 -10.43
CA LYS A 165 -17.04 22.96 -11.40
C LYS A 165 -16.23 22.06 -12.32
N TRP A 166 -16.65 20.82 -12.48
CA TRP A 166 -15.96 19.81 -13.29
C TRP A 166 -15.58 20.28 -14.70
N LYS A 167 -16.44 21.10 -15.34
CA LYS A 167 -16.18 21.67 -16.66
C LYS A 167 -15.00 22.65 -16.63
N HIS A 168 -14.92 23.52 -15.63
CA HIS A 168 -13.82 24.47 -15.48
C HIS A 168 -12.50 23.74 -15.24
N PHE A 169 -12.51 22.71 -14.39
CA PHE A 169 -11.33 21.88 -14.13
C PHE A 169 -10.80 21.20 -15.42
N ILE A 170 -11.69 20.66 -16.25
CA ILE A 170 -11.30 20.06 -17.52
C ILE A 170 -10.72 21.09 -18.49
N MET A 171 -11.31 22.29 -18.56
CA MET A 171 -10.83 23.38 -19.41
C MET A 171 -9.43 23.84 -18.99
N GLU A 172 -9.21 24.05 -17.69
CA GLU A 172 -7.91 24.47 -17.16
C GLU A 172 -6.80 23.43 -17.43
N LYS A 173 -7.15 22.14 -17.40
CA LYS A 173 -6.22 21.05 -17.72
C LYS A 173 -6.05 20.79 -19.22
N GLY A 174 -6.73 21.53 -20.10
CA GLY A 174 -6.69 21.31 -21.55
C GLY A 174 -7.21 19.93 -21.98
N LEU A 175 -8.09 19.32 -21.17
CA LEU A 175 -8.64 17.99 -21.42
C LEU A 175 -9.91 18.05 -22.25
N ASN A 176 -10.26 16.94 -22.92
CA ASN A 176 -11.49 16.87 -23.71
C ASN A 176 -12.74 17.02 -22.82
N LEU A 177 -13.58 18.01 -23.15
CA LEU A 177 -14.87 18.27 -22.50
C LEU A 177 -15.93 17.18 -22.75
N ARG A 178 -15.67 16.30 -23.72
CA ARG A 178 -16.56 15.18 -24.06
C ARG A 178 -16.46 14.09 -23.01
N GLY A 179 -17.48 13.96 -22.14
CA GLY A 179 -17.60 12.85 -21.21
C GLY A 179 -18.58 13.08 -20.07
N LYS A 180 -19.03 11.98 -19.44
CA LYS A 180 -19.82 12.05 -18.21
C LYS A 180 -18.94 12.45 -17.02
N ILE A 181 -19.50 13.23 -16.10
CA ILE A 181 -18.85 13.56 -14.82
C ILE A 181 -18.59 12.24 -14.07
N PRO A 182 -17.35 11.98 -13.61
CA PRO A 182 -17.05 10.77 -12.86
C PRO A 182 -17.84 10.68 -11.56
N ARG A 183 -18.30 9.46 -11.22
CA ARG A 183 -19.02 9.21 -9.97
C ARG A 183 -18.19 9.57 -8.73
N TRP A 184 -16.89 9.30 -8.77
CA TRP A 184 -15.98 9.62 -7.67
C TRP A 184 -15.89 11.14 -7.42
N PHE A 185 -15.98 11.97 -8.47
CA PHE A 185 -15.96 13.42 -8.32
C PHE A 185 -17.25 13.94 -7.66
N LYS A 186 -18.42 13.46 -8.10
CA LYS A 186 -19.70 13.81 -7.47
C LYS A 186 -19.80 13.39 -6.01
N LYS A 187 -19.10 12.32 -5.64
CA LYS A 187 -19.05 11.87 -4.24
C LYS A 187 -18.20 12.80 -3.40
N ILE A 188 -16.99 13.14 -3.87
CA ILE A 188 -16.14 14.14 -3.19
C ILE A 188 -16.84 15.48 -3.11
N GLU A 189 -17.50 15.93 -4.17
CA GLU A 189 -18.28 17.17 -4.17
C GLU A 189 -19.35 17.15 -3.06
N ARG A 190 -20.09 16.05 -2.91
CA ARG A 190 -21.05 15.89 -1.80
C ARG A 190 -20.36 15.86 -0.43
N GLU A 191 -19.30 15.07 -0.27
CA GLU A 191 -18.61 14.95 1.02
C GLU A 191 -17.91 16.26 1.43
N VAL A 192 -17.34 17.01 0.49
CA VAL A 192 -16.72 18.32 0.76
C VAL A 192 -17.78 19.37 1.09
N ILE A 193 -18.96 19.31 0.44
CA ILE A 193 -20.09 20.20 0.73
C ILE A 193 -20.71 19.85 2.10
N GLU A 194 -20.86 18.57 2.43
CA GLU A 194 -21.37 18.09 3.72
C GLU A 194 -20.37 18.34 4.88
N ASP A 195 -19.06 18.26 4.63
CA ASP A 195 -17.98 18.48 5.60
C ASP A 195 -17.57 19.97 5.74
N GLN A 196 -18.31 20.90 5.10
CA GLN A 196 -18.13 22.35 5.27
C GLN A 196 -18.31 22.81 6.74
N MET A 197 -18.84 21.97 7.62
CA MET A 197 -18.98 22.30 9.05
C MET A 197 -17.81 21.86 9.95
N THR A 198 -16.89 21.00 9.49
CA THR A 198 -15.90 20.37 10.41
C THR A 198 -14.43 20.43 10.01
N ARG A 199 -14.07 20.61 8.73
CA ARG A 199 -12.65 20.53 8.30
C ARG A 199 -12.04 21.77 7.66
N ILE A 200 -12.82 22.84 7.48
CA ILE A 200 -12.28 24.14 7.01
C ILE A 200 -11.20 24.66 7.99
N ASN A 201 -11.27 24.32 9.28
CA ASN A 201 -10.22 24.68 10.26
C ASN A 201 -8.87 23.97 10.02
N ILE A 202 -8.85 22.74 9.47
CA ILE A 202 -7.59 22.00 9.27
C ILE A 202 -6.82 22.51 8.04
N CYS A 203 -7.52 23.04 7.03
CA CYS A 203 -6.88 23.68 5.87
C CYS A 203 -6.32 25.06 6.18
N VAL A 204 -6.89 25.78 7.16
CA VAL A 204 -6.46 27.14 7.56
C VAL A 204 -5.35 27.09 8.62
N GLU A 205 -5.34 26.13 9.54
CA GLU A 205 -4.38 26.06 10.66
C GLU A 205 -2.92 25.71 10.27
N ARG A 206 -2.62 25.40 8.99
CA ARG A 206 -1.23 25.25 8.49
C ARG A 206 -0.68 26.51 7.82
N LYS A 207 -1.23 27.67 8.18
CA LYS A 207 -0.72 29.02 7.86
C LYS A 207 -0.18 29.73 9.11
N ILE A 208 0.63 29.07 9.93
CA ILE A 208 1.57 29.71 10.85
C ILE A 208 2.87 28.89 10.84
#